data_AF-A0A4S8L7A3-F1
#
_entry.id   AF-A0A4S8L7A3-F1
#
_cell.length_a   1.000
_cell.length_b   1.000
_cell.length_c   1.000
_cell.angle_alpha   90.00
_cell.angle_beta   90.00
_cell.angle_gamma   90.00
#
_symmetry.space_group_name_H-M   'P 1'
#
loop_
_entity.id
_entity.type
_entity.pdbx_description
1 polymer ?
#
loop_
_entity_poly.entity_id
_entity_poly.type
_entity_poly.pdbx_seq_one_letter_code
_entity_poly.pdbx_strand_id
1 'polypeptide(L)'
;VRMLEQRLGITERWTPGTEQWEKTKKMVSSATYQRAVDKGLVVARLFELTKMNMSGTGYKLRKHMGQALKSRSQAIRTALDQYNAAAASLKPPKPALTWEQIVECTFLSDFDLLRDTREDIRERPWSRPRERKAMDRYFKILRAREEIKRLNVEIRCVATFL
;
A
#
# COMPACT_ATOMS: atom_id res chain seq x y z
N VAL A 1 -36.61 6.76 -18.62
CA VAL A 1 -35.32 7.25 -19.16
C VAL A 1 -35.51 8.43 -20.10
N ARG A 2 -36.22 8.30 -21.24
CA ARG A 2 -36.48 9.42 -22.18
C ARG A 2 -37.09 10.69 -21.54
N MET A 3 -38.10 10.58 -20.67
CA MET A 3 -38.69 11.75 -20.00
C MET A 3 -37.71 12.47 -19.05
N LEU A 4 -36.80 11.74 -18.41
CA LEU A 4 -35.79 12.33 -17.52
C LEU A 4 -34.71 13.05 -18.30
N GLU A 5 -34.27 12.47 -19.42
CA GLU A 5 -33.31 13.08 -20.35
C GLU A 5 -33.86 14.38 -20.94
N GLN A 6 -35.16 14.39 -21.28
CA GLN A 6 -35.85 15.56 -21.80
C GLN A 6 -35.99 16.67 -20.74
N ARG A 7 -36.26 16.33 -19.48
CA ARG A 7 -36.26 17.29 -18.35
C ARG A 7 -34.86 17.84 -18.02
N LEU A 8 -33.81 17.07 -18.29
CA LEU A 8 -32.42 17.45 -18.05
C LEU A 8 -31.76 18.15 -19.25
N GLY A 9 -32.50 18.34 -20.36
CA GLY A 9 -31.98 18.99 -21.57
C GLY A 9 -30.88 18.20 -22.27
N ILE A 10 -30.84 16.87 -22.10
CA ILE A 10 -29.82 16.02 -22.73
C ILE A 10 -30.25 15.72 -24.17
N THR A 11 -29.70 16.47 -25.11
CA THR A 11 -30.02 16.39 -26.54
C THR A 11 -29.34 15.22 -27.24
N GLU A 12 -28.11 14.89 -26.84
CA GLU A 12 -27.33 13.77 -27.38
C GLU A 12 -26.88 12.83 -26.27
N ARG A 13 -27.15 11.53 -26.43
CA ARG A 13 -26.61 10.52 -25.53
C ARG A 13 -25.15 10.24 -25.86
N TRP A 14 -24.34 10.08 -24.82
CA TRP A 14 -22.99 9.57 -24.99
C TRP A 14 -23.05 8.13 -25.49
N THR A 15 -22.49 7.90 -26.66
CA THR A 15 -22.36 6.58 -27.28
C THR A 15 -20.88 6.16 -27.30
N PRO A 16 -20.59 4.85 -27.41
CA PRO A 16 -19.23 4.37 -27.58
C PRO A 16 -18.53 5.10 -28.74
N GLY A 17 -17.40 5.76 -28.45
CA GLY A 17 -16.63 6.56 -29.41
C GLY A 17 -16.75 8.08 -29.26
N THR A 18 -17.76 8.58 -28.52
CA THR A 18 -17.82 10.02 -28.17
C THR A 18 -16.74 10.38 -27.15
N GLU A 19 -16.22 11.61 -27.21
CA GLU A 19 -15.14 12.05 -26.31
C GLU A 19 -15.55 11.94 -24.84
N GLN A 20 -16.80 12.34 -24.52
CA GLN A 20 -17.33 12.29 -23.17
C GLN A 20 -17.47 10.83 -22.67
N TRP A 21 -17.84 9.90 -23.55
CA TRP A 21 -17.88 8.47 -23.24
C TRP A 21 -16.50 7.94 -22.91
N GLU A 22 -15.49 8.21 -23.76
CA GLU A 22 -14.12 7.72 -23.54
C GLU A 22 -13.46 8.36 -22.31
N LYS A 23 -13.70 9.64 -22.04
CA LYS A 23 -13.23 10.33 -20.83
C LYS A 23 -13.84 9.71 -19.57
N THR A 24 -15.14 9.48 -19.59
CA THR A 24 -15.85 8.86 -18.45
C THR A 24 -15.41 7.43 -18.25
N LYS A 25 -15.21 6.66 -19.33
CA LYS A 25 -14.67 5.29 -19.28
C LYS A 25 -13.30 5.26 -18.61
N LYS A 26 -12.39 6.18 -18.96
CA LYS A 26 -11.09 6.34 -18.27
C LYS A 26 -11.27 6.65 -16.79
N MET A 27 -12.15 7.60 -16.44
CA MET A 27 -12.42 7.96 -15.04
C MET A 27 -12.97 6.77 -14.23
N VAL A 28 -13.89 6.00 -14.81
CA VAL A 28 -14.45 4.81 -14.16
C VAL A 28 -13.38 3.76 -13.96
N SER A 29 -12.55 3.46 -14.97
CA SER A 29 -11.42 2.54 -14.85
C SER A 29 -10.44 2.95 -13.75
N SER A 30 -10.08 4.25 -13.69
CA SER A 30 -9.24 4.80 -12.61
C SER A 30 -9.90 4.68 -11.25
N ALA A 31 -11.21 4.95 -11.13
CA ALA A 31 -11.93 4.83 -9.87
C ALA A 31 -12.09 3.36 -9.43
N THR A 32 -12.27 2.41 -10.34
CA THR A 32 -12.29 0.98 -10.01
C THR A 32 -10.93 0.49 -9.55
N TYR A 33 -9.85 0.94 -10.19
CA TYR A 33 -8.49 0.67 -9.73
C TYR A 33 -8.25 1.24 -8.33
N GLN A 34 -8.57 2.53 -8.12
CA GLN A 34 -8.42 3.18 -6.83
C GLN A 34 -9.25 2.47 -5.74
N ARG A 35 -10.47 2.05 -6.06
CA ARG A 35 -11.31 1.30 -5.13
C ARG A 35 -10.74 -0.09 -4.81
N ALA A 36 -10.09 -0.76 -5.77
CA ALA A 36 -9.41 -2.04 -5.53
C ALA A 36 -8.18 -1.87 -4.61
N VAL A 37 -7.47 -0.75 -4.77
CA VAL A 37 -6.38 -0.32 -3.88
C VAL A 37 -6.90 0.03 -2.47
N ASP A 38 -7.94 0.85 -2.37
CA ASP A 38 -8.49 1.36 -1.12
C ASP A 38 -9.20 0.29 -0.29
N LYS A 39 -9.88 -0.68 -0.94
CA LYS A 39 -10.45 -1.87 -0.28
C LYS A 39 -9.38 -2.88 0.19
N GLY A 40 -8.10 -2.53 0.07
CA GLY A 40 -6.92 -3.38 0.10
C GLY A 40 -6.75 -4.24 1.35
N LEU A 41 -7.38 -5.42 1.36
CA LEU A 41 -6.92 -6.55 2.17
C LEU A 41 -5.48 -6.93 1.85
N VAL A 42 -5.00 -6.64 0.63
CA VAL A 42 -3.58 -6.69 0.27
C VAL A 42 -2.82 -5.66 1.10
N VAL A 43 -3.21 -4.39 1.09
CA VAL A 43 -2.58 -3.34 1.94
C VAL A 43 -2.60 -3.72 3.43
N ALA A 44 -3.72 -4.23 3.94
CA ALA A 44 -3.83 -4.71 5.32
C ALA A 44 -2.89 -5.90 5.62
N ARG A 45 -2.78 -6.87 4.70
CA ARG A 45 -1.82 -7.99 4.77
C ARG A 45 -0.39 -7.49 4.89
N LEU A 46 -0.05 -6.41 4.22
CA LEU A 46 1.30 -5.83 4.19
C LEU A 46 1.64 -5.12 5.49
N PHE A 47 0.67 -4.43 6.09
CA PHE A 47 0.79 -3.90 7.45
C PHE A 47 0.95 -5.03 8.50
N GLU A 48 0.22 -6.14 8.35
CA GLU A 48 0.34 -7.30 9.25
C GLU A 48 1.72 -8.00 9.13
N LEU A 49 2.23 -8.19 7.91
CA LEU A 49 3.58 -8.73 7.67
C LEU A 49 4.68 -7.82 8.22
N THR A 50 4.53 -6.50 8.05
CA THR A 50 5.45 -5.50 8.61
C THR A 50 5.53 -5.62 10.14
N LYS A 51 4.40 -5.76 10.82
CA LYS A 51 4.36 -5.95 12.28
C LYS A 51 4.98 -7.28 12.72
N MET A 52 4.84 -8.36 11.95
CA MET A 52 5.48 -9.64 12.28
C MET A 52 7.01 -9.57 12.22
N ASN A 53 7.57 -8.75 11.33
CA ASN A 53 9.00 -8.64 11.08
C ASN A 53 9.71 -7.60 11.97
N MET A 54 8.97 -6.85 12.81
CA MET A 54 9.54 -5.89 13.75
C MET A 54 10.19 -6.60 14.96
N SER A 55 11.45 -6.25 15.25
CA SER A 55 12.14 -6.59 16.49
C SER A 55 11.40 -5.97 17.69
N GLY A 56 10.96 -6.80 18.64
CA GLY A 56 10.14 -6.39 19.80
C GLY A 56 8.77 -7.10 19.88
N THR A 57 8.39 -7.86 18.87
CA THR A 57 7.09 -8.56 18.81
C THR A 57 7.18 -9.93 19.49
N GLY A 58 6.52 -10.07 20.66
CA GLY A 58 6.51 -11.33 21.43
C GLY A 58 6.00 -12.54 20.64
N TYR A 59 6.50 -13.74 20.96
CA TYR A 59 6.22 -14.99 20.23
C TYR A 59 4.71 -15.30 20.08
N LYS A 60 3.90 -15.09 21.13
CA LYS A 60 2.45 -15.29 21.10
C LYS A 60 1.75 -14.41 20.06
N LEU A 61 2.16 -13.14 19.96
CA LEU A 61 1.61 -12.19 19.01
C LEU A 61 1.95 -12.57 17.56
N ARG A 62 3.20 -13.00 17.32
CA ARG A 62 3.61 -13.57 16.03
C ARG A 62 2.79 -14.80 15.65
N LYS A 63 2.52 -15.72 16.58
CA LYS A 63 1.68 -16.91 16.31
C LYS A 63 0.25 -16.53 15.93
N HIS A 64 -0.36 -15.58 16.66
CA HIS A 64 -1.71 -15.09 16.35
C HIS A 64 -1.81 -14.42 14.98
N MET A 65 -0.83 -13.56 14.64
CA MET A 65 -0.75 -12.94 13.32
C MET A 65 -0.63 -14.02 12.22
N GLY A 66 0.23 -15.02 12.40
CA GLY A 66 0.40 -16.10 11.43
C GLY A 66 -0.89 -16.90 11.18
N GLN A 67 -1.66 -17.17 12.24
CA GLN A 67 -2.94 -17.87 12.14
C GLN A 67 -4.02 -17.01 11.46
N ALA A 68 -4.11 -15.73 11.80
CA ALA A 68 -5.01 -14.79 11.14
C ALA A 68 -4.71 -14.72 9.64
N LEU A 69 -3.43 -14.75 9.28
CA LEU A 69 -2.96 -14.69 7.91
C LEU A 69 -3.26 -15.95 7.11
N LYS A 70 -3.07 -17.12 7.73
CA LYS A 70 -3.50 -18.39 7.15
C LYS A 70 -5.01 -18.39 6.89
N SER A 71 -5.80 -17.91 7.85
CA SER A 71 -7.27 -17.91 7.76
C SER A 71 -7.83 -16.98 6.67
N ARG A 72 -7.16 -15.87 6.36
CA ARG A 72 -7.62 -14.88 5.36
C ARG A 72 -6.89 -14.97 4.02
N SER A 73 -6.01 -15.97 3.83
CA SER A 73 -5.18 -16.13 2.63
C SER A 73 -5.98 -16.14 1.33
N GLN A 74 -7.14 -16.79 1.32
CA GLN A 74 -8.02 -16.81 0.14
C GLN A 74 -8.58 -15.43 -0.20
N ALA A 75 -8.98 -14.65 0.81
CA ALA A 75 -9.49 -13.30 0.60
C ALA A 75 -8.40 -12.36 0.03
N ILE A 76 -7.14 -12.56 0.42
CA ILE A 76 -5.99 -11.81 -0.12
C ILE A 76 -5.75 -12.20 -1.58
N ARG A 77 -5.85 -13.48 -1.95
CA ARG A 77 -5.77 -13.93 -3.36
C ARG A 77 -6.87 -13.29 -4.21
N THR A 78 -8.12 -13.32 -3.75
CA THR A 78 -9.23 -12.68 -4.45
C THR A 78 -9.02 -11.16 -4.60
N ALA A 79 -8.49 -10.49 -3.58
CA ALA A 79 -8.18 -9.07 -3.66
C ALA A 79 -7.03 -8.78 -4.64
N LEU A 80 -6.02 -9.66 -4.70
CA LEU A 80 -4.94 -9.59 -5.69
C LEU A 80 -5.47 -9.72 -7.12
N ASP A 81 -6.36 -10.68 -7.37
CA ASP A 81 -6.96 -10.88 -8.69
C ASP A 81 -7.78 -9.65 -9.12
N GLN A 82 -8.56 -9.08 -8.21
CA GLN A 82 -9.32 -7.85 -8.45
C GLN A 82 -8.40 -6.65 -8.75
N TYR A 83 -7.30 -6.52 -8.02
CA TYR A 83 -6.29 -5.51 -8.29
C TYR A 83 -5.67 -5.69 -9.68
N ASN A 84 -5.22 -6.89 -10.02
CA ASN A 84 -4.57 -7.18 -11.30
C ASN A 84 -5.52 -6.96 -12.49
N ALA A 85 -6.78 -7.35 -12.35
CA ALA A 85 -7.82 -7.09 -13.36
C ALA A 85 -8.05 -5.58 -13.56
N ALA A 86 -8.14 -4.81 -12.46
CA ALA A 86 -8.29 -3.37 -12.55
C ALA A 86 -7.04 -2.68 -13.12
N ALA A 87 -5.84 -3.12 -12.74
CA ALA A 87 -4.56 -2.63 -13.24
C ALA A 87 -4.40 -2.82 -14.75
N ALA A 88 -4.83 -3.97 -15.28
CA ALA A 88 -4.82 -4.27 -16.71
C ALA A 88 -5.81 -3.42 -17.52
N SER A 89 -6.90 -2.96 -16.89
CA SER A 89 -7.92 -2.13 -17.54
C SER A 89 -7.52 -0.65 -17.72
N LEU A 90 -6.41 -0.23 -17.12
CA LEU A 90 -5.90 1.13 -17.21
C LEU A 90 -5.13 1.38 -18.52
N LYS A 91 -5.02 2.64 -18.92
CA LYS A 91 -4.22 3.09 -20.07
C LYS A 91 -3.28 4.23 -19.62
N PRO A 92 -1.96 4.01 -19.52
CA PRO A 92 -1.26 2.73 -19.75
C PRO A 92 -1.58 1.67 -18.68
N PRO A 93 -1.48 0.37 -19.00
CA PRO A 93 -1.69 -0.70 -18.04
C PRO A 93 -0.64 -0.63 -16.92
N LYS A 94 -1.07 -0.88 -15.69
CA LYS A 94 -0.19 -0.91 -14.51
C LYS A 94 0.39 -2.32 -14.32
N PRO A 95 1.59 -2.46 -13.71
CA PRO A 95 2.19 -3.76 -13.48
C PRO A 95 1.34 -4.62 -12.54
N ALA A 96 1.17 -5.88 -12.91
CA ALA A 96 0.52 -6.88 -12.08
C ALA A 96 1.43 -7.28 -10.91
N LEU A 97 0.82 -7.62 -9.78
CA LEU A 97 1.49 -8.16 -8.61
C LEU A 97 1.34 -9.68 -8.58
N THR A 98 2.42 -10.40 -8.29
CA THR A 98 2.37 -11.85 -8.07
C THR A 98 2.17 -12.18 -6.59
N TRP A 99 1.74 -13.41 -6.31
CA TRP A 99 1.59 -13.87 -4.93
C TRP A 99 2.95 -13.96 -4.22
N GLU A 100 3.99 -14.38 -4.93
CA GLU A 100 5.37 -14.44 -4.44
C GLU A 100 5.83 -13.05 -4.04
N GLN A 101 5.59 -12.04 -4.88
CA GLN A 101 5.88 -10.64 -4.57
C GLN A 101 5.08 -10.10 -3.37
N ILE A 102 3.96 -10.71 -2.98
CA ILE A 102 3.22 -10.34 -1.77
C ILE A 102 3.81 -11.04 -0.54
N VAL A 103 4.30 -12.26 -0.70
CA VAL A 103 4.83 -13.10 0.39
C VAL A 103 6.29 -12.77 0.72
N GLU A 104 7.13 -12.54 -0.28
CA GLU A 104 8.58 -12.23 -0.14
C GLU A 104 8.85 -10.84 0.42
N CYS A 105 7.79 -10.09 0.65
CA CYS A 105 7.86 -8.67 0.72
C CYS A 105 7.88 -8.28 2.20
N THR A 106 9.08 -7.93 2.64
CA THR A 106 9.48 -7.90 4.04
C THR A 106 9.35 -6.52 4.67
N PHE A 107 9.11 -5.47 3.87
CA PHE A 107 9.04 -4.08 4.30
C PHE A 107 7.88 -3.32 3.62
N LEU A 108 7.20 -2.45 4.37
CA LEU A 108 6.03 -1.68 3.92
C LEU A 108 6.26 -0.91 2.62
N SER A 109 7.45 -0.34 2.48
CA SER A 109 7.86 0.51 1.38
C SER A 109 8.13 -0.24 0.08
N ASP A 110 8.26 -1.58 0.11
CA ASP A 110 8.22 -2.38 -1.12
C ASP A 110 6.81 -2.36 -1.76
N PHE A 111 5.80 -1.88 -1.02
CA PHE A 111 4.42 -1.68 -1.49
C PHE A 111 3.94 -0.24 -1.48
N ASP A 112 4.85 0.72 -1.35
CA ASP A 112 4.56 2.09 -1.78
C ASP A 112 4.13 2.15 -3.26
N LEU A 113 4.27 1.03 -4.00
CA LEU A 113 3.58 0.74 -5.24
C LEU A 113 2.07 1.07 -5.21
N LEU A 114 1.35 0.87 -4.10
CA LEU A 114 -0.11 0.96 -4.11
C LEU A 114 -0.65 2.34 -3.75
N ARG A 115 0.16 3.28 -3.28
CA ARG A 115 -0.31 4.66 -3.09
C ARG A 115 -0.09 5.43 -4.38
N ASP A 116 -1.15 5.59 -5.16
CA ASP A 116 -1.32 6.78 -5.99
C ASP A 116 -1.48 7.99 -5.04
N THR A 117 -0.41 8.37 -4.35
CA THR A 117 -0.22 9.78 -4.05
C THR A 117 -0.03 10.49 -5.38
N ARG A 118 -0.42 11.77 -5.46
CA ARG A 118 -0.43 12.58 -6.68
C ARG A 118 0.91 12.60 -7.46
N GLU A 119 1.99 12.08 -6.87
CA GLU A 119 3.22 11.70 -7.55
C GLU A 119 3.49 10.20 -7.39
N ASP A 120 3.91 9.57 -8.49
CA ASP A 120 4.48 8.24 -8.49
C ASP A 120 5.84 8.28 -7.77
N ILE A 121 5.85 7.82 -6.52
CA ILE A 121 7.05 7.81 -5.67
C ILE A 121 7.99 6.63 -5.99
N ARG A 122 7.58 5.68 -6.84
CA ARG A 122 8.39 4.51 -7.21
C ARG A 122 9.67 4.88 -7.95
N GLU A 123 9.65 6.01 -8.66
CA GLU A 123 10.82 6.54 -9.39
C GLU A 123 11.79 7.33 -8.49
N ARG A 124 11.40 7.60 -7.25
CA ARG A 124 12.25 8.38 -6.33
C ARG A 124 13.46 7.55 -5.90
N PRO A 125 14.66 8.14 -5.78
CA PRO A 125 15.86 7.40 -5.40
C PRO A 125 15.74 6.67 -4.05
N TRP A 126 14.97 7.24 -3.12
CA TRP A 126 14.76 6.69 -1.77
C TRP A 126 13.73 5.54 -1.72
N SER A 127 12.92 5.34 -2.75
CA SER A 127 11.95 4.25 -2.80
C SER A 127 12.57 2.96 -3.34
N ARG A 128 13.79 2.98 -3.88
CA ARG A 128 14.49 1.77 -4.32
C ARG A 128 14.97 0.94 -3.11
N PRO A 129 14.86 -0.40 -3.14
CA PRO A 129 15.14 -1.24 -1.98
C PRO A 129 16.57 -1.14 -1.43
N ARG A 130 17.57 -0.97 -2.29
CA ARG A 130 18.98 -0.89 -1.89
C ARG A 130 19.27 0.43 -1.17
N GLU A 131 18.80 1.52 -1.75
CA GLU A 131 18.95 2.89 -1.29
C GLU A 131 18.21 3.08 0.04
N ARG A 132 17.03 2.49 0.17
CA ARG A 132 16.27 2.46 1.42
C ARG A 132 16.99 1.70 2.53
N LYS A 133 17.54 0.51 2.25
CA LYS A 133 18.36 -0.23 3.23
C LYS A 133 19.58 0.57 3.69
N ALA A 134 20.22 1.31 2.78
CA ALA A 134 21.33 2.19 3.14
C ALA A 134 20.87 3.36 4.02
N MET A 135 19.74 3.97 3.67
CA MET A 135 19.11 5.06 4.43
C MET A 135 18.69 4.62 5.83
N ASP A 136 18.05 3.46 5.98
CA ASP A 136 17.68 2.88 7.28
C ASP A 136 18.90 2.68 8.17
N ARG A 137 19.99 2.14 7.62
CA ARG A 137 21.26 1.97 8.36
C ARG A 137 21.83 3.32 8.79
N TYR A 138 21.86 4.28 7.88
CA TYR A 138 22.35 5.63 8.16
C TYR A 138 21.56 6.30 9.29
N PHE A 139 20.23 6.29 9.22
CA PHE A 139 19.38 6.88 10.24
C PHE A 139 19.43 6.11 11.57
N LYS A 140 19.57 4.79 11.56
CA LYS A 140 19.83 4.02 12.79
C LYS A 140 21.12 4.45 13.47
N ILE A 141 22.18 4.71 12.71
CA ILE A 141 23.45 5.21 13.26
C ILE A 141 23.29 6.60 13.85
N LEU A 142 22.60 7.51 13.16
CA LEU A 142 22.32 8.86 13.67
C LEU A 142 21.52 8.79 14.99
N ARG A 143 20.42 8.04 15.00
CA ARG A 143 19.55 7.88 16.18
C ARG A 143 20.26 7.18 17.33
N ALA A 144 21.13 6.20 17.07
CA ALA A 144 21.89 5.54 18.11
C ALA A 144 22.76 6.53 18.91
N ARG A 145 23.31 7.56 18.26
CA ARG A 145 24.09 8.61 18.93
C ARG A 145 23.23 9.48 19.84
N GLU A 146 22.00 9.78 19.43
CA GLU A 146 21.02 10.49 20.26
C GLU A 146 20.60 9.62 21.45
N GLU A 147 20.34 8.34 21.21
CA GLU A 147 19.91 7.39 22.24
C GLU A 147 20.99 7.18 23.30
N ILE A 148 22.28 7.16 22.95
CA ILE A 148 23.38 7.13 23.93
C ILE A 148 23.31 8.33 24.88
N LYS A 149 23.09 9.54 24.35
CA LYS A 149 22.98 10.75 25.19
C LYS A 149 21.79 10.66 26.13
N ARG A 150 20.65 10.19 25.63
CA ARG A 150 19.43 9.99 26.42
C ARG A 150 19.64 8.94 27.52
N LEU A 151 20.20 7.79 27.18
CA LEU A 151 20.47 6.70 28.12
C LEU A 151 21.42 7.14 29.24
N ASN A 152 22.44 7.96 28.95
CA ASN A 152 23.33 8.50 29.99
C ASN A 152 22.58 9.34 31.04
N VAL A 153 21.54 10.06 30.64
CA VAL A 153 20.67 10.80 31.56
C VAL A 153 19.77 9.84 32.33
N GLU A 154 19.09 8.92 31.64
CA GLU A 154 18.18 7.95 32.26
C GLU A 154 18.89 7.05 33.28
N ILE A 155 20.10 6.56 32.98
CA ILE A 155 20.91 5.75 33.91
C ILE A 155 21.18 6.54 35.20
N ARG A 156 21.52 7.83 35.10
CA ARG A 156 21.77 8.68 36.26
C ARG A 156 20.49 8.91 37.06
N CYS A 157 19.37 9.14 36.40
CA CYS A 157 18.06 9.27 37.06
C CYS A 157 17.66 7.99 37.80
N VAL A 158 17.84 6.82 37.19
CA VAL A 158 17.52 5.54 37.83
C VAL A 158 18.46 5.26 39.01
N ALA A 159 19.76 5.53 38.86
CA ALA A 159 20.74 5.33 39.93
C ALA A 159 20.57 6.29 41.12
N THR A 160 19.93 7.45 40.92
CA THR A 160 19.61 8.39 42.01
C THR A 160 18.23 8.15 42.61
N PHE A 161 17.33 7.47 41.90
CA PHE A 161 16.02 7.09 42.40
C PHE A 161 16.05 5.80 43.25
N LEU A 162 17.03 4.93 43.00
CA LEU A 162 17.36 3.76 43.83
C LEU A 162 18.22 4.17 45.03
#